data_AF-A0A373QEE4-F1
#
_entry.id   AF-A0A373QEE4-F1
#
_cell.length_a   1.000
_cell.length_b   1.000
_cell.length_c   1.000
_cell.angle_alpha   90.00
_cell.angle_beta   90.00
_cell.angle_gamma   90.00
#
_symmetry.space_group_name_H-M   'P 1'
#
loop_
_entity.id
_entity.type
_entity.pdbx_description
1 polymer ?
#
loop_
_entity_poly.entity_id
_entity_poly.type
_entity_poly.pdbx_seq_one_letter_code
_entity_poly.pdbx_strand_id
1 'polypeptide(L)'
;MKKRGISILVALAIMFTFVSVSAERNIKIYVDGTELECDSPAFIENGNTMVPIRNIFEHLNAKVDWDNDTKTITTKKEDTEITLQIGSQTL
;
A
#
# COMPACT_ATOMS: atom_id res chain seq x y z
N MET A 1 -41.69 -37.90 -8.12
CA MET A 1 -40.81 -37.45 -7.01
C MET A 1 -39.35 -37.20 -7.43
N LYS A 2 -38.79 -37.92 -8.43
CA LYS A 2 -37.35 -37.84 -8.81
C LYS A 2 -36.89 -36.52 -9.47
N LYS A 3 -37.77 -35.77 -10.15
CA LYS A 3 -37.42 -34.50 -10.84
C LYS A 3 -37.26 -33.29 -9.89
N ARG A 4 -37.87 -33.36 -8.70
CA ARG A 4 -37.85 -32.27 -7.71
C ARG A 4 -36.49 -32.12 -7.01
N GLY A 5 -35.76 -33.23 -6.82
CA GLY A 5 -34.41 -33.22 -6.26
C GLY A 5 -33.35 -32.64 -7.20
N ILE A 6 -33.51 -32.86 -8.52
CA ILE A 6 -32.60 -32.31 -9.54
C ILE A 6 -32.75 -30.79 -9.64
N SER A 7 -33.97 -30.26 -9.58
CA SER A 7 -34.19 -28.81 -9.59
C SER A 7 -33.58 -28.09 -8.39
N ILE A 8 -33.55 -28.72 -7.21
CA ILE A 8 -32.93 -28.15 -6.00
C ILE A 8 -31.40 -28.14 -6.12
N LEU A 9 -30.81 -29.23 -6.64
CA LEU A 9 -29.37 -29.33 -6.90
C LEU A 9 -28.90 -28.30 -7.95
N VAL A 10 -29.69 -28.08 -9.00
CA VAL A 10 -29.39 -27.06 -10.03
C VAL A 10 -29.50 -25.65 -9.44
N ALA A 11 -30.51 -25.37 -8.62
CA ALA A 11 -30.64 -24.08 -7.94
C ALA A 11 -29.49 -23.81 -6.96
N LEU A 12 -29.02 -24.83 -6.24
CA LEU A 12 -27.89 -24.72 -5.31
C LEU A 12 -26.57 -24.48 -6.04
N ALA A 13 -26.38 -25.10 -7.20
CA ALA A 13 -25.19 -24.91 -8.04
C ALA A 13 -25.14 -23.49 -8.65
N ILE A 14 -26.29 -22.93 -9.05
CA ILE A 14 -26.39 -21.55 -9.58
C ILE A 14 -26.15 -20.50 -8.48
N MET A 15 -26.49 -20.82 -7.23
CA MET A 15 -26.20 -19.93 -6.09
C MET A 15 -24.71 -19.89 -5.75
N PHE A 16 -23.93 -20.90 -6.15
CA PHE A 16 -22.48 -20.98 -5.92
C PHE A 16 -21.65 -20.23 -6.98
N THR A 17 -22.25 -19.80 -8.11
CA THR A 17 -21.53 -19.11 -9.19
C THR A 17 -21.45 -17.59 -9.04
N PHE A 18 -22.05 -17.02 -7.99
CA PHE A 18 -21.99 -15.57 -7.70
C PHE A 18 -20.97 -15.21 -6.61
N VAL A 19 -19.80 -15.87 -6.61
CA VAL A 19 -18.69 -15.43 -5.77
C VAL A 19 -17.99 -14.28 -6.50
N SER A 20 -18.22 -13.04 -6.06
CA SER A 20 -17.44 -11.90 -6.54
C SER A 20 -16.00 -12.03 -6.04
N VAL A 21 -15.07 -12.36 -6.93
CA VAL A 21 -13.63 -12.27 -6.64
C VAL A 21 -13.22 -10.81 -6.80
N SER A 22 -12.94 -10.14 -5.68
CA SER A 22 -12.23 -8.86 -5.69
C SER A 22 -10.74 -9.14 -5.66
N ALA A 23 -10.00 -8.72 -6.68
CA ALA A 23 -8.54 -8.73 -6.64
C ALA A 23 -8.08 -7.54 -5.78
N GLU A 24 -7.55 -7.81 -4.60
CA GLU A 24 -6.93 -6.79 -3.75
C GLU A 24 -5.62 -6.33 -4.40
N ARG A 25 -5.54 -5.05 -4.77
CA ARG A 25 -4.33 -4.44 -5.33
C ARG A 25 -3.38 -4.09 -4.19
N ASN A 26 -2.60 -5.07 -3.74
CA ASN A 26 -1.54 -4.85 -2.76
C ASN A 26 -0.25 -4.45 -3.48
N ILE A 27 0.22 -3.23 -3.25
CA ILE A 27 1.47 -2.71 -3.84
C ILE A 27 2.61 -3.11 -2.92
N LYS A 28 3.47 -4.01 -3.41
CA LYS A 28 4.68 -4.45 -2.70
C LYS A 28 5.85 -3.51 -3.00
N ILE A 29 6.60 -3.16 -1.97
CA ILE A 29 7.80 -2.32 -2.07
C ILE A 29 9.01 -3.19 -1.77
N TYR A 30 10.04 -3.07 -2.61
CA TYR A 30 11.32 -3.73 -2.39
C TYR A 30 12.43 -2.67 -2.33
N VAL A 31 13.26 -2.75 -1.30
CA VAL A 31 14.46 -1.92 -1.14
C VAL A 31 15.65 -2.88 -1.10
N ASP A 32 16.62 -2.68 -1.98
CA ASP A 32 17.80 -3.54 -2.12
C ASP A 32 17.47 -5.05 -2.23
N GLY A 33 16.37 -5.38 -2.90
CA GLY A 33 15.90 -6.76 -3.11
C GLY A 33 15.14 -7.37 -1.93
N THR A 34 14.97 -6.65 -0.82
CA THR A 34 14.22 -7.09 0.35
C THR A 34 12.82 -6.47 0.32
N GLU A 35 11.78 -7.29 0.52
CA GLU A 35 10.40 -6.80 0.66
C GLU A 35 10.29 -5.98 1.95
N LEU A 36 9.80 -4.74 1.83
CA LEU A 36 9.66 -3.83 2.94
C LEU A 36 8.25 -3.95 3.54
N GLU A 37 8.16 -4.43 4.78
CA GLU A 37 6.94 -4.31 5.56
C GLU A 37 6.70 -2.86 5.92
N CYS A 38 5.54 -2.34 5.51
CA CYS A 38 5.18 -0.95 5.69
C CYS A 38 3.98 -0.85 6.63
N ASP A 39 4.03 0.07 7.59
CA ASP A 39 2.92 0.33 8.51
C ASP A 39 1.72 0.96 7.81
N SER A 40 1.98 1.68 6.72
CA SER A 40 0.97 2.25 5.84
C SER A 40 1.10 1.66 4.43
N PRO A 41 0.02 1.14 3.84
CA PRO A 41 0.07 0.54 2.52
C PRO A 41 0.35 1.61 1.45
N ALA A 42 1.12 1.25 0.43
CA ALA A 42 1.22 2.06 -0.77
C ALA A 42 -0.09 2.00 -1.56
N PHE A 43 -0.45 3.11 -2.21
CA PHE A 43 -1.67 3.24 -2.99
C PHE A 43 -1.45 4.13 -4.20
N ILE A 44 -2.37 4.10 -5.16
CA ILE A 44 -2.30 4.94 -6.36
C ILE A 44 -3.23 6.15 -6.16
N GLU A 45 -2.67 7.34 -6.32
CA GLU A 45 -3.41 8.60 -6.33
C GLU A 45 -3.03 9.42 -7.56
N ASN A 46 -4.04 9.87 -8.32
CA ASN A 46 -3.84 10.68 -9.54
C ASN A 46 -2.85 10.06 -10.55
N GLY A 47 -2.82 8.72 -10.66
CA GLY A 47 -1.91 7.99 -11.55
C GLY A 47 -0.49 7.79 -11.01
N ASN A 48 -0.18 8.33 -9.83
CA ASN A 48 1.11 8.17 -9.15
C ASN A 48 0.98 7.16 -8.01
N THR A 49 2.03 6.37 -7.78
CA THR A 49 2.09 5.49 -6.60
C THR A 49 2.63 6.27 -5.41
N MET A 50 1.81 6.43 -4.38
CA MET A 50 2.18 6.99 -3.10
C MET A 50 2.82 5.91 -2.24
N VAL A 51 4.02 6.20 -1.73
CA VAL A 51 4.83 5.26 -0.94
C VAL A 51 5.12 5.83 0.46
N PRO A 52 5.21 4.97 1.48
CA PRO A 52 5.49 5.38 2.85
C PRO A 52 6.96 5.78 3.01
N ILE A 53 7.21 7.08 2.90
CA ILE A 53 8.54 7.68 2.93
C ILE A 53 9.38 7.25 4.15
N ARG A 54 8.76 7.16 5.34
CA ARG A 54 9.42 6.80 6.59
C ARG A 54 10.01 5.40 6.54
N ASN A 55 9.21 4.39 6.19
CA ASN A 55 9.65 2.99 6.15
C ASN A 55 10.84 2.82 5.19
N ILE A 56 10.82 3.52 4.05
CA ILE A 56 11.92 3.45 3.06
C ILE A 56 13.21 4.06 3.65
N PHE A 57 13.14 5.26 4.22
CA PHE A 57 14.33 5.91 4.77
C PHE A 57 14.89 5.19 6.01
N GLU A 58 14.03 4.72 6.90
CA GLU A 58 14.45 3.95 8.08
C GLU A 58 15.10 2.62 7.67
N HIS A 59 14.57 1.93 6.64
CA HIS A 59 15.22 0.74 6.07
C HIS A 59 16.62 1.05 5.51
N LEU A 60 16.81 2.24 4.95
CA LEU A 60 18.11 2.73 4.48
C LEU A 60 19.02 3.25 5.60
N ASN A 61 18.67 3.02 6.87
CA ASN A 61 19.35 3.49 8.07
C ASN A 61 19.43 5.01 8.19
N ALA A 62 18.45 5.72 7.63
CA ALA A 62 18.30 7.15 7.81
C ALA A 62 17.33 7.45 8.96
N LYS A 63 17.64 8.47 9.76
CA LYS A 63 16.71 8.98 10.78
C LYS A 63 15.74 9.96 10.13
N VAL A 64 14.44 9.78 10.38
CA VAL A 64 13.38 10.67 9.89
C VAL A 64 12.76 11.43 11.06
N ASP A 65 12.72 12.75 10.96
CA ASP A 65 12.07 13.66 11.89
C ASP A 65 10.90 14.38 11.20
N TRP A 66 9.85 14.69 11.96
CA TRP A 66 8.64 15.35 11.47
C TRP A 66 8.32 16.56 12.33
N ASP A 67 8.36 17.73 11.72
CA ASP A 67 7.85 18.97 12.28
C ASP A 67 6.41 19.17 11.82
N ASN A 68 5.47 19.05 12.77
CA ASN A 68 4.06 19.19 12.50
C ASN A 68 3.60 20.64 12.28
N ASP A 69 4.34 21.62 12.80
CA ASP A 69 3.98 23.04 12.70
C ASP A 69 4.32 23.56 11.31
N THR A 70 5.51 23.20 10.80
CA THR A 70 5.98 23.61 9.47
C THR A 70 5.62 22.62 8.36
N LYS A 71 5.10 21.45 8.73
CA LYS A 71 4.84 20.32 7.83
C LYS A 71 6.10 19.88 7.08
N THR A 72 7.18 19.75 7.82
CA THR A 72 8.52 19.49 7.28
C THR A 72 9.03 18.13 7.74
N ILE A 73 9.54 17.35 6.78
CA ILE A 73 10.27 16.11 7.02
C ILE A 73 11.75 16.43 6.91
N THR A 74 12.53 16.08 7.93
CA THR A 74 13.99 16.14 7.88
C THR A 74 14.54 14.73 8.00
N THR A 75 15.34 14.31 7.02
CA THR A 75 15.95 12.98 6.98
C THR A 75 17.45 13.10 7.00
N LYS A 76 18.12 12.35 7.88
CA LYS A 76 19.58 12.36 8.03
C LYS A 76 20.18 10.97 7.96
N LYS A 77 21.21 10.81 7.14
CA LYS A 77 22.06 9.61 7.06
C LYS A 77 23.50 10.04 6.88
N GLU A 78 24.37 9.72 7.84
CA GLU A 78 25.78 10.12 7.83
C GLU A 78 25.93 11.64 7.58
N ASP A 79 26.59 12.03 6.47
CA ASP A 79 26.83 13.42 6.07
C ASP A 79 25.75 13.98 5.14
N THR A 80 24.69 13.20 4.86
CA THR A 80 23.57 13.62 4.00
C THR A 80 22.36 14.00 4.85
N GLU A 81 21.86 15.21 4.63
CA GLU A 81 20.62 15.72 5.21
C GLU A 81 19.71 16.20 4.08
N ILE A 82 18.45 15.77 4.12
CA ILE A 82 17.41 16.13 3.15
C ILE A 82 16.22 16.67 3.92
N THR A 83 15.74 17.84 3.50
CA THR A 83 14.57 18.49 4.08
C THR A 83 13.48 18.60 3.01
N LEU A 84 12.27 18.17 3.34
CA LEU A 84 11.12 18.17 2.46
C LEU A 84 9.93 18.80 3.18
N GLN A 85 9.39 19.89 2.63
CA GLN A 85 8.19 20.52 3.15
C GLN A 85 6.97 20.16 2.30
N ILE A 86 5.86 19.78 2.94
CA ILE A 86 4.62 19.48 2.23
C ILE A 86 4.16 20.72 1.45
N GLY A 87 3.91 20.53 0.14
CA GLY A 87 3.48 21.60 -0.76
C GLY A 87 4.62 22.43 -1.35
N SER A 88 5.86 22.24 -0.90
CA SER A 88 7.03 22.84 -1.54
C SER A 88 7.30 22.15 -2.89
N GLN A 89 7.60 22.95 -3.91
CA GLN A 89 8.03 22.46 -5.23
C GLN A 89 9.56 22.37 -5.35
N THR A 90 10.30 22.73 -4.29
CA THR A 90 11.76 22.76 -4.25
C THR A 90 12.28 22.06 -3.02
N LEU A 91 13.47 21.45 -3.17
CA LEU A 91 14.26 20.83 -2.10
C LEU A 91 15.07 21.89 -1.34
#